data_AF-A0A960R7Z0-F1
#
_entry.id   AF-A0A960R7Z0-F1
#
_cell.length_a   1.000
_cell.length_b   1.000
_cell.length_c   1.000
_cell.angle_alpha   90.00
_cell.angle_beta   90.00
_cell.angle_gamma   90.00
#
_symmetry.space_group_name_H-M   'P 1'
#
loop_
_entity.id
_entity.type
_entity.pdbx_description
1 polymer ?
#
loop_
_entity_poly.entity_id
_entity_poly.type
_entity_poly.pdbx_seq_one_letter_code
_entity_poly.pdbx_strand_id
1 'polypeptide(L)' 'KEAVKKSAFEIAMLGTQGIHPEKQGYKLASVPGTTFSGFHLLAYYYVSFKLVLPELLPDLQLPYDAEYGMAEHLYTAAP' A
#
# COMPACT_ATOMS: atom_id res chain seq x y z
N LYS A 1 -14.16 6.38 -3.52
CA LYS A 1 -13.33 6.28 -2.29
C LYS A 1 -13.56 4.97 -1.51
N GLU A 2 -14.77 4.40 -1.53
CA GLU A 2 -15.05 3.13 -0.81
C GLU A 2 -14.24 1.92 -1.29
N ALA A 3 -13.99 1.78 -2.60
CA ALA A 3 -13.14 0.71 -3.13
C ALA A 3 -11.70 0.75 -2.61
N VAL A 4 -11.13 1.96 -2.48
CA VAL A 4 -9.78 2.18 -1.91
C VAL A 4 -9.78 1.82 -0.42
N LYS A 5 -10.82 2.21 0.31
CA LYS A 5 -10.98 1.86 1.73
C LYS A 5 -11.09 0.34 1.94
N LYS A 6 -11.87 -0.37 1.11
CA LYS A 6 -11.98 -1.83 1.15
C LYS A 6 -10.64 -2.52 0.87
N SER A 7 -9.92 -2.04 -0.14
CA SER A 7 -8.59 -2.55 -0.49
C SER A 7 -7.58 -2.28 0.64
N ALA A 8 -7.62 -1.10 1.26
CA ALA A 8 -6.76 -0.76 2.39
C ALA A 8 -7.01 -1.72 3.58
N PHE A 9 -8.26 -1.95 3.98
CA PHE A 9 -8.57 -2.90 5.06
C PHE A 9 -8.12 -4.32 4.75
N GLU A 10 -8.34 -4.79 3.52
CA GLU A 10 -7.90 -6.12 3.11
C GLU A 10 -6.36 -6.23 3.15
N ILE A 11 -5.65 -5.23 2.64
CA ILE A 11 -4.19 -5.21 2.68
C ILE A 11 -3.69 -5.12 4.13
N ALA A 12 -4.35 -4.37 5.02
CA ALA A 12 -4.03 -4.36 6.45
C ALA A 12 -4.22 -5.74 7.10
N MET A 13 -5.31 -6.44 6.79
CA MET A 13 -5.53 -7.80 7.27
C MET A 13 -4.47 -8.79 6.76
N LEU A 14 -3.92 -8.57 5.56
CA LEU A 14 -2.78 -9.34 5.06
C LEU A 14 -1.47 -8.88 5.72
N GLY A 15 -1.33 -7.59 6.01
CA GLY A 15 -0.18 -6.99 6.69
C GLY A 15 0.02 -7.55 8.10
N THR A 16 -1.05 -7.81 8.85
CA THR A 16 -0.97 -8.44 10.18
C THR A 16 -0.42 -9.87 10.15
N GLN A 17 -0.52 -10.55 9.00
CA GLN A 17 0.05 -11.89 8.78
C GLN A 17 1.49 -11.84 8.25
N GLY A 18 2.01 -10.63 8.00
CA GLY A 18 3.30 -10.40 7.37
C GLY A 18 3.23 -10.43 5.84
N ILE A 19 3.89 -9.47 5.20
CA ILE A 19 4.09 -9.43 3.75
C ILE A 19 5.58 -9.63 3.47
N HIS A 20 5.92 -10.71 2.78
CA HIS A 20 7.30 -10.99 2.37
C HIS A 20 7.58 -10.27 1.06
N PRO A 21 8.54 -9.34 1.00
CA PRO A 21 8.77 -8.51 -0.19
C PRO A 21 9.02 -9.32 -1.48
N GLU A 22 9.74 -10.44 -1.35
CA GLU A 22 10.11 -11.31 -2.47
C GLU A 22 9.04 -12.34 -2.84
N LYS A 23 8.02 -12.51 -2.01
CA LYS A 23 6.94 -13.46 -2.32
C LYS A 23 6.09 -12.94 -3.47
N GLN A 24 5.78 -13.83 -4.39
CA GLN A 24 4.87 -13.59 -5.49
C GLN A 24 3.51 -14.23 -5.22
N GLY A 25 2.50 -13.88 -6.02
CA GLY A 25 1.24 -14.60 -5.98
C GLY A 25 0.20 -14.05 -5.00
N TYR A 26 0.43 -12.87 -4.41
CA TYR A 26 -0.57 -12.25 -3.55
C TYR A 26 -1.82 -11.88 -4.35
N LYS A 27 -3.00 -12.08 -3.77
CA LYS A 27 -4.28 -11.78 -4.39
C LYS A 27 -5.12 -10.99 -3.41
N LEU A 28 -5.82 -9.99 -3.92
CA LEU A 28 -6.81 -9.21 -3.19
C LEU A 28 -8.19 -9.52 -3.76
N ALA A 29 -9.14 -9.92 -2.93
CA ALA A 29 -10.54 -10.08 -3.29
C ALA A 29 -11.17 -8.76 -3.74
N SER A 30 -10.70 -7.63 -3.21
CA SER A 30 -11.08 -6.28 -3.65
C SER A 30 -10.56 -5.89 -5.04
N VAL A 31 -9.50 -6.56 -5.53
CA VAL A 31 -8.91 -6.34 -6.86
C VAL A 31 -8.80 -7.68 -7.60
N PRO A 32 -9.94 -8.25 -8.04
CA PRO A 32 -9.97 -9.56 -8.65
C PRO A 32 -9.18 -9.62 -9.96
N GLY A 33 -8.63 -10.79 -10.28
CA GLY A 33 -7.88 -11.02 -11.52
C GLY A 33 -6.45 -10.48 -11.52
N THR A 34 -6.04 -9.76 -10.48
CA THR A 34 -4.68 -9.23 -10.35
C THR A 34 -3.85 -10.07 -9.38
N THR A 35 -2.58 -10.28 -9.72
CA THR A 35 -1.60 -10.92 -8.84
C THR A 35 -0.52 -9.90 -8.49
N PHE A 36 -0.18 -9.80 -7.22
CA PHE A 36 0.78 -8.84 -6.71
C PHE A 36 2.04 -9.54 -6.22
N SER A 37 3.18 -8.87 -6.39
CA SER A 37 4.40 -9.16 -5.66
C SER A 37 4.30 -8.60 -4.25
N GLY A 38 5.14 -9.07 -3.34
CA GLY A 38 5.24 -8.54 -1.98
C GLY A 38 5.58 -7.05 -1.99
N PHE A 39 6.57 -6.63 -2.78
CA PHE A 39 6.89 -5.21 -2.97
C PHE A 39 5.70 -4.39 -3.48
N HIS A 40 4.96 -4.88 -4.48
CA HIS A 40 3.75 -4.20 -4.93
C HIS A 40 2.72 -4.05 -3.81
N LEU A 41 2.50 -5.11 -3.02
CA LEU A 41 1.53 -5.08 -1.94
C LEU A 41 1.94 -4.12 -0.82
N LEU A 42 3.23 -4.07 -0.46
CA LEU A 42 3.78 -3.14 0.53
C LEU A 42 3.64 -1.68 0.08
N ALA A 43 3.93 -1.39 -1.19
CA ALA A 43 3.72 -0.05 -1.76
C ALA A 43 2.23 0.32 -1.74
N TYR A 44 1.35 -0.59 -2.17
CA TYR A 44 -0.10 -0.38 -2.13
C TYR A 44 -0.61 -0.19 -0.70
N TYR A 45 -0.09 -0.94 0.26
CA TYR A 45 -0.44 -0.84 1.67
C TYR A 45 -0.20 0.58 2.17
N TYR A 46 1.04 1.04 1.99
CA TYR A 46 1.47 2.35 2.44
C TYR A 46 0.68 3.48 1.78
N VAL A 47 0.60 3.49 0.44
CA VAL A 47 -0.09 4.55 -0.32
C VAL A 47 -1.59 4.57 0.02
N SER A 48 -2.24 3.41 0.12
CA SER A 48 -3.67 3.34 0.46
C SER A 48 -3.95 3.88 1.86
N PHE A 49 -3.07 3.62 2.83
CA PHE A 49 -3.19 4.17 4.19
C PHE A 49 -2.90 5.67 4.22
N LYS A 50 -1.87 6.14 3.51
CA LYS A 50 -1.58 7.58 3.41
C LYS A 50 -2.76 8.38 2.87
N LEU A 51 -3.47 7.83 1.88
CA LEU A 51 -4.61 8.49 1.23
C LEU A 51 -5.92 8.45 2.03
N VAL A 52 -6.13 7.41 2.85
CA VAL A 52 -7.45 7.15 3.46
C VAL A 52 -7.43 7.15 4.99
N LEU A 53 -6.31 6.76 5.61
CA LEU A 53 -6.12 6.58 7.05
C LEU A 53 -4.73 7.08 7.49
N PRO A 54 -4.35 8.35 7.21
CA PRO A 54 -3.00 8.85 7.50
C PRO A 54 -2.66 8.84 9.00
N GLU A 55 -3.68 8.90 9.87
CA GLU A 55 -3.52 8.82 11.32
C GLU A 55 -2.97 7.47 11.80
N LEU A 56 -3.19 6.39 11.04
CA LEU A 56 -2.72 5.03 11.36
C LEU A 56 -1.39 4.69 10.68
N LEU A 57 -0.85 5.60 9.86
CA LEU A 57 0.39 5.37 9.13
C LEU A 57 1.61 5.11 10.06
N PRO A 58 1.78 5.84 11.20
CA PRO A 58 2.89 5.60 12.11
C PRO A 58 2.90 4.18 12.71
N ASP A 59 1.72 3.58 12.85
CA ASP A 59 1.55 2.24 13.43
C ASP A 59 1.97 1.13 12.47
N LEU A 60 2.05 1.43 11.17
CA LEU A 60 2.46 0.44 10.16
C LEU A 60 3.95 0.10 10.25
N GLN A 61 4.76 0.96 10.88
CA GLN A 61 6.22 0.83 10.97
C GLN A 61 6.90 0.60 9.60
N LEU A 62 6.30 1.12 8.53
CA LEU A 62 6.85 1.10 7.17
C LEU A 62 7.65 2.39 6.95
N PRO A 63 8.98 2.34 6.78
CA PRO A 63 9.83 3.52 6.69
C PRO A 63 9.81 4.11 5.27
N TYR A 64 8.63 4.48 4.75
CA TYR A 64 8.46 4.96 3.36
C TYR A 64 8.06 6.44 3.26
N ASP A 65 8.03 7.20 4.37
CA ASP A 65 7.64 8.62 4.35
C ASP A 65 8.54 9.47 3.46
N ALA A 66 9.86 9.24 3.48
CA ALA A 66 10.81 9.97 2.65
C ALA A 66 10.64 9.64 1.16
N GLU A 67 10.51 8.35 0.85
CA GLU A 67 10.36 7.82 -0.51
C GLU A 67 9.03 8.26 -1.13
N TYR A 68 7.96 8.25 -0.33
CA TYR A 68 6.66 8.74 -0.76
C TYR A 68 6.70 10.24 -1.05
N GLY A 69 7.32 11.05 -0.18
CA GLY A 69 7.48 12.48 -0.42
C GLY A 69 8.30 12.78 -1.69
N MET A 70 9.36 11.99 -1.94
CA MET A 70 10.13 12.08 -3.19
C MET A 70 9.26 11.76 -4.41
N ALA A 71 8.45 10.69 -4.34
CA ALA A 71 7.55 10.31 -5.43
C ALA A 71 6.51 11.40 -5.73
N GLU A 72 5.92 12.02 -4.69
CA GLU A 72 4.99 13.13 -4.85
C GLU A 72 5.66 14.37 -5.47
N HIS A 73 6.90 14.68 -5.07
CA HIS A 73 7.66 15.77 -5.66
C HIS A 73 7.91 15.53 -7.15
N LEU A 74 8.33 14.32 -7.53
CA LEU A 74 8.56 13.96 -8.93
C LEU A 74 7.26 13.96 -9.75
N TYR A 75 6.16 13.51 -9.17
CA TYR A 75 4.85 13.51 -9.85
C TYR A 75 4.33 14.93 -10.11
N THR A 76 4.51 15.85 -9.16
CA THR A 76 4.06 17.24 -9.29
C THR A 76 5.01 18.13 -10.09
N ALA A 77 6.30 17.78 -10.15
CA ALA A 77 7.30 18.46 -10.96
C ALA A 77 7.32 18.00 -12.43
N ALA A 78 6.58 16.94 -12.78
CA ALA A 78 6.43 16.48 -14.15
C ALA A 78 5.55 17.47 -14.95
N PRO A 79 5.97 17.91 -16.16
CA PRO A 79 5.23 18.86 -16.99
C PRO A 79 3.92 18.31 -17.55
#